data_AF-A0AAW1EJQ5-F1
#
_entry.id   AF-A0AAW1EJQ5-F1
#
_cell.length_a   1.000
_cell.length_b   1.000
_cell.length_c   1.000
_cell.angle_alpha   90.00
_cell.angle_beta   90.00
_cell.angle_gamma   90.00
#
_symmetry.space_group_name_H-M   'P 1'
#
loop_
_entity.id
_entity.type
_entity.pdbx_description
1 polymer ?
#
loop_
_entity_poly.entity_id
_entity_poly.type
_entity_poly.pdbx_seq_one_letter_code
_entity_poly.pdbx_strand_id
1 'polypeptide(L)'
;MKRCMMGSACRHCILFSGYHFLKYIVTIRSRVLELAGEVLDTGDPIIRPLWWIANDDEAAYKIDSQFLIGDDLMVAPVLEPGKQERDIYLPAGRWRSYKGEHFDKGPMYLTDYPVDLDEIAFFTWVH
;
A
#
# COMPACT_ATOMS: atom_id res chain seq x y z
N MET A 1 0.73 -8.73 -29.51
CA MET A 1 0.05 -10.02 -29.78
C MET A 1 1.12 -11.10 -29.94
N LYS A 2 1.18 -12.06 -28.99
CA LYS A 2 1.94 -13.35 -28.98
C LYS A 2 3.47 -13.23 -29.15
N ARG A 3 4.32 -13.90 -28.37
CA ARG A 3 4.28 -15.31 -28.01
C ARG A 3 5.31 -15.59 -26.89
N CYS A 4 4.92 -16.32 -25.86
CA CYS A 4 5.84 -16.99 -24.94
C CYS A 4 6.24 -18.35 -25.55
N MET A 5 7.53 -18.68 -25.58
CA MET A 5 8.02 -20.04 -25.80
C MET A 5 9.10 -20.36 -24.75
N MET A 6 8.86 -21.46 -24.03
CA MET A 6 9.59 -21.93 -22.86
C MET A 6 11.08 -22.22 -23.10
N GLY A 7 11.89 -21.87 -22.10
CA GLY A 7 13.27 -22.34 -21.94
C GLY A 7 13.80 -22.00 -20.55
N SER A 8 13.46 -22.81 -19.55
CA SER A 8 14.16 -22.94 -18.26
C SER A 8 14.55 -21.66 -17.48
N ALA A 9 13.56 -20.94 -16.93
CA ALA A 9 13.79 -20.09 -15.73
C ALA A 9 12.50 -19.80 -14.90
N CYS A 10 11.41 -20.55 -15.06
CA CYS A 10 10.18 -20.34 -14.29
C CYS A 10 10.09 -21.22 -13.05
N ARG A 11 11.02 -21.06 -12.10
CA ARG A 11 10.82 -21.50 -10.70
C ARG A 11 11.42 -20.54 -9.67
N HIS A 12 12.33 -19.65 -10.09
CA HIS A 12 13.00 -18.72 -9.16
C HIS A 12 12.27 -17.38 -8.98
N CYS A 13 11.44 -16.93 -9.94
CA CYS A 13 10.66 -15.69 -9.80
C CYS A 13 9.53 -15.78 -8.77
N ILE A 14 8.96 -16.97 -8.53
CA ILE A 14 7.80 -17.12 -7.63
C ILE A 14 8.23 -17.38 -6.18
N LEU A 15 9.43 -17.93 -5.96
CA LEU A 15 9.87 -18.33 -4.62
C LEU A 15 10.54 -17.20 -3.82
N PHE A 16 11.05 -16.15 -4.47
CA PHE A 16 11.61 -14.99 -3.76
C PHE A 16 10.56 -13.96 -3.31
N SER A 17 9.40 -13.92 -3.98
CA SER A 17 8.28 -13.03 -3.62
C SER A 17 7.58 -13.45 -2.30
N GLY A 18 7.63 -14.75 -1.95
CA GLY A 18 6.91 -15.29 -0.80
C GLY A 18 7.40 -14.81 0.56
N TYR A 19 8.72 -14.66 0.77
CA TYR A 19 9.28 -14.28 2.09
C TYR A 19 8.99 -12.82 2.47
N HIS A 20 8.87 -11.92 1.50
CA HIS A 20 8.67 -10.49 1.76
C HIS A 20 7.20 -10.12 1.95
N PHE A 21 6.29 -10.74 1.19
CA PHE A 21 4.87 -10.67 1.50
C PHE A 21 4.56 -11.19 2.91
N LEU A 22 5.28 -12.25 3.34
CA LEU A 22 5.19 -12.75 4.71
C LEU A 22 5.71 -11.74 5.74
N LYS A 23 6.80 -11.01 5.47
CA LYS A 23 7.27 -9.92 6.36
C LYS A 23 6.17 -8.87 6.54
N TYR A 24 5.56 -8.42 5.44
CA TYR A 24 4.46 -7.46 5.48
C TYR A 24 3.26 -7.99 6.29
N ILE A 25 2.78 -9.21 5.99
CA ILE A 25 1.69 -9.85 6.73
C ILE A 25 2.00 -9.96 8.22
N VAL A 26 3.21 -10.40 8.58
CA VAL A 26 3.61 -10.57 9.98
C VAL A 26 3.65 -9.21 10.70
N THR A 27 4.08 -8.14 10.02
CA THR A 27 4.08 -6.78 10.57
C THR A 27 2.67 -6.24 10.78
N ILE A 28 1.76 -6.39 9.81
CA ILE A 28 0.39 -5.85 9.91
C ILE A 28 -0.54 -6.72 10.75
N ARG A 29 -0.16 -7.97 11.05
CA ARG A 29 -1.02 -8.95 11.75
C ARG A 29 -1.66 -8.37 13.01
N SER A 30 -0.86 -7.70 13.84
CA SER A 30 -1.34 -7.14 15.10
C SER A 30 -2.42 -6.07 14.87
N ARG A 31 -2.21 -5.18 13.88
CA ARG A 31 -3.17 -4.14 13.54
C ARG A 31 -4.47 -4.71 12.97
N VAL A 32 -4.38 -5.72 12.10
CA VAL A 32 -5.56 -6.40 11.56
C VAL A 32 -6.39 -7.07 12.65
N LEU A 33 -5.74 -7.68 13.65
CA LEU A 33 -6.45 -8.31 14.78
C LEU A 33 -7.15 -7.29 15.68
N GLU A 34 -6.53 -6.13 15.89
CA GLU A 34 -7.14 -5.01 16.62
C GLU A 34 -8.38 -4.50 15.89
N LEU A 35 -8.24 -4.18 14.60
CA LEU A 35 -9.34 -3.72 13.75
C LEU A 35 -10.48 -4.75 13.64
N ALA A 36 -10.16 -6.05 13.65
CA ALA A 36 -11.17 -7.11 13.66
C ALA A 36 -12.04 -7.08 14.93
N GLY A 37 -11.50 -6.62 16.06
CA GLY A 37 -12.27 -6.35 17.27
C GLY A 37 -13.19 -5.15 17.08
N GLU A 38 -12.67 -4.04 16.56
CA GLU A 38 -13.43 -2.80 16.31
C GLU A 38 -14.60 -3.01 15.34
N VAL A 39 -14.45 -3.89 14.34
CA VAL A 39 -15.50 -4.23 13.36
C VAL A 39 -16.76 -4.77 14.05
N LEU A 40 -16.64 -5.49 15.17
CA LEU A 40 -17.78 -6.06 15.87
C LEU A 40 -18.69 -4.98 16.48
N ASP A 41 -18.11 -3.84 16.84
CA ASP A 41 -18.83 -2.73 17.46
C ASP A 41 -19.30 -1.69 16.43
N THR A 42 -18.46 -1.40 15.42
CA THR A 42 -18.68 -0.30 14.45
C THR A 42 -19.29 -0.76 13.12
N GLY A 43 -18.96 -1.97 12.69
CA GLY A 43 -19.22 -2.44 11.33
C GLY A 43 -18.27 -1.85 10.26
N ASP A 44 -17.27 -1.08 10.65
CA ASP A 44 -16.36 -0.43 9.70
C ASP A 44 -15.43 -1.47 9.05
N PRO A 45 -15.17 -1.38 7.72
CA PRO A 45 -14.30 -2.32 7.03
C PRO A 45 -12.84 -2.18 7.50
N ILE A 46 -12.10 -3.29 7.57
CA ILE A 46 -10.66 -3.27 7.92
C ILE A 46 -9.84 -2.61 6.80
N ILE A 47 -10.12 -2.98 5.54
CA ILE A 47 -9.49 -2.41 4.36
C ILE A 47 -10.41 -1.31 3.82
N ARG A 48 -9.89 -0.09 3.73
CA ARG A 48 -10.68 1.09 3.37
C ARG A 48 -10.08 1.79 2.15
N PRO A 49 -10.88 2.37 1.25
CA PRO A 49 -10.38 3.22 0.18
C PRO A 49 -9.91 4.59 0.73
N LEU A 50 -9.10 5.34 -0.03
CA LEU A 50 -8.54 6.61 0.46
C LEU A 50 -9.59 7.68 0.76
N TRP A 51 -10.69 7.69 0.01
CA TRP A 51 -11.80 8.62 0.25
C TRP A 51 -12.46 8.40 1.62
N TRP A 52 -12.15 7.31 2.34
CA TRP A 52 -12.65 7.07 3.70
C TRP A 52 -12.19 8.15 4.69
N ILE A 53 -10.92 8.54 4.62
CA ILE A 53 -10.33 9.61 5.47
C ILE A 53 -10.32 10.97 4.75
N ALA A 54 -10.59 10.98 3.45
CA ALA A 54 -10.56 12.15 2.57
C ALA A 54 -11.87 12.26 1.79
N ASN A 55 -12.98 12.35 2.52
CA ASN A 55 -14.35 12.35 2.00
C ASN A 55 -14.68 13.54 1.10
N ASP A 56 -14.04 14.69 1.31
CA ASP A 56 -14.27 15.91 0.51
C ASP A 56 -13.26 16.04 -0.65
N ASP A 57 -12.43 15.02 -0.88
CA ASP A 57 -11.33 15.05 -1.85
C ASP A 57 -11.65 14.22 -3.10
N GLU A 58 -12.03 14.90 -4.19
CA GLU A 58 -12.33 14.28 -5.48
C GLU A 58 -11.19 13.43 -6.06
N ALA A 59 -9.94 13.75 -5.73
CA ALA A 59 -8.80 12.96 -6.18
C ALA A 59 -8.79 11.60 -5.48
N ALA A 60 -9.08 11.56 -4.17
CA ALA A 60 -9.14 10.33 -3.38
C ALA A 60 -10.20 9.34 -3.90
N TYR A 61 -11.30 9.83 -4.46
CA TYR A 61 -12.33 8.99 -5.10
C TYR A 61 -11.85 8.25 -6.35
N LYS A 62 -10.83 8.77 -7.03
CA LYS A 62 -10.29 8.21 -8.27
C LYS A 62 -9.15 7.22 -8.03
N ILE A 63 -8.68 7.10 -6.79
CA ILE A 63 -7.58 6.20 -6.44
C ILE A 63 -8.12 4.79 -6.16
N ASP A 64 -7.76 3.84 -7.01
CA ASP A 64 -8.10 2.41 -6.91
C ASP A 64 -6.88 1.51 -6.62
N SER A 65 -5.67 2.05 -6.76
CA SER A 65 -4.41 1.32 -6.59
C SER A 65 -3.75 1.53 -5.22
N GLN A 66 -4.43 2.20 -4.30
CA GLN A 66 -3.99 2.44 -2.92
C GLN A 66 -5.16 2.18 -1.98
N PHE A 67 -4.87 1.73 -0.76
CA PHE A 67 -5.88 1.46 0.25
C PHE A 67 -5.32 1.68 1.65
N LEU A 68 -6.21 1.83 2.62
CA LEU A 68 -5.93 1.93 4.04
C LEU A 68 -6.21 0.59 4.73
N ILE A 69 -5.47 0.33 5.80
CA ILE A 69 -5.78 -0.66 6.82
C ILE A 69 -6.09 0.13 8.08
N GLY A 70 -7.36 0.15 8.49
CA GLY A 70 -7.87 1.13 9.45
C GLY A 70 -7.83 2.54 8.85
N ASP A 71 -7.52 3.54 9.66
CA ASP A 71 -7.39 4.95 9.24
C ASP A 71 -5.94 5.44 9.15
N ASP A 72 -4.99 4.63 9.64
CA ASP A 72 -3.64 5.07 9.96
C ASP A 72 -2.55 4.42 9.12
N LEU A 73 -2.83 3.33 8.41
CA LEU A 73 -1.85 2.63 7.57
C LEU A 73 -2.29 2.63 6.10
N MET A 74 -1.65 3.44 5.27
CA MET A 74 -1.88 3.47 3.83
C MET A 74 -0.89 2.59 3.09
N VAL A 75 -1.36 1.86 2.08
CA VAL A 75 -0.61 0.86 1.33
C VAL A 75 -0.73 1.16 -0.17
N ALA A 76 0.41 1.16 -0.85
CA ALA A 76 0.53 1.48 -2.27
C ALA A 76 1.40 0.41 -2.97
N PRO A 77 0.87 -0.80 -3.26
CA PRO A 77 1.66 -1.87 -3.86
C PRO A 77 2.07 -1.54 -5.31
N VAL A 78 3.26 -1.95 -5.76
CA VAL A 78 3.59 -1.92 -7.19
C VAL A 78 2.83 -3.04 -7.89
N LEU A 79 1.96 -2.69 -8.84
CA LEU A 79 1.07 -3.64 -9.52
C LEU A 79 1.66 -4.17 -10.83
N GLU A 80 2.69 -3.51 -11.37
CA GLU A 80 3.30 -3.85 -12.64
C GLU A 80 4.56 -4.72 -12.44
N PRO A 81 4.68 -5.88 -13.11
CA PRO A 81 5.85 -6.73 -13.01
C PRO A 81 7.15 -6.01 -13.42
N GLY A 82 8.15 -6.02 -12.54
CA GLY A 82 9.48 -5.48 -12.81
C GLY A 82 9.61 -3.96 -12.66
N LYS A 83 8.52 -3.25 -12.33
CA LYS A 83 8.58 -1.83 -11.95
C LYS A 83 9.18 -1.69 -10.54
N GLN A 84 9.97 -0.63 -10.34
CA GLN A 84 10.62 -0.27 -9.07
C GLN A 84 10.25 1.15 -8.64
N GLU A 85 9.13 1.64 -9.17
CA GLU A 85 8.62 2.98 -8.92
C GLU A 85 7.11 2.94 -9.14
N ARG A 86 6.39 3.84 -8.49
CA ARG A 86 4.98 4.10 -8.79
C ARG A 86 4.57 5.50 -8.35
N ASP A 87 3.48 5.99 -8.94
CA ASP A 87 2.84 7.19 -8.43
C ASP A 87 2.02 6.86 -7.17
N ILE A 88 2.10 7.75 -6.18
CA ILE A 88 1.45 7.62 -4.87
C ILE A 88 0.72 8.93 -4.57
N TYR A 89 -0.51 8.81 -4.08
CA TYR A 89 -1.31 9.94 -3.66
C TYR A 89 -1.36 9.96 -2.14
N LEU A 90 -0.88 11.04 -1.54
CA LEU A 90 -1.02 11.27 -0.10
C LEU A 90 -2.20 12.23 0.11
N PRO A 91 -3.28 11.80 0.77
CA PRO A 91 -4.35 12.71 1.19
C PRO A 91 -3.85 13.78 2.16
N ALA A 92 -4.69 14.79 2.42
CA ALA A 92 -4.42 15.79 3.44
C ALA A 92 -4.09 15.13 4.79
N GLY A 93 -2.98 15.56 5.41
CA GLY A 93 -2.50 14.94 6.64
C GLY A 93 -0.99 15.01 6.78
N ARG A 94 -0.48 14.34 7.81
CA ARG A 94 0.93 14.09 8.02
C ARG A 94 1.20 12.61 7.90
N TRP A 95 2.13 12.27 7.01
CA TRP A 95 2.43 10.88 6.68
C TRP A 95 3.91 10.60 6.88
N ARG A 96 4.22 9.38 7.30
CA ARG A 96 5.60 8.88 7.36
C ARG A 96 5.73 7.67 6.44
N SER A 97 6.67 7.69 5.51
CA SER A 97 6.94 6.51 4.68
C SER A 97 7.60 5.39 5.50
N TYR A 98 7.48 4.17 5.00
CA TYR A 98 8.22 3.03 5.51
C TYR A 98 9.76 3.20 5.43
N LYS A 99 10.25 4.13 4.60
CA LYS A 99 11.67 4.52 4.51
C LYS A 99 12.07 5.57 5.55
N GLY A 100 11.12 6.04 6.36
CA GLY A 100 11.33 7.03 7.42
C GLY A 100 11.22 8.49 6.96
N GLU A 101 10.82 8.74 5.72
CA GLU A 101 10.59 10.10 5.22
C GLU A 101 9.32 10.68 5.83
N HIS A 102 9.32 11.99 6.05
CA HIS A 102 8.19 12.72 6.63
C HIS A 102 7.56 13.63 5.58
N PHE A 103 6.25 13.54 5.44
CA PHE A 103 5.42 14.36 4.57
C PHE A 103 4.45 15.13 5.45
N ASP A 104 4.83 16.36 5.80
CA ASP A 104 4.13 17.13 6.82
C ASP A 104 2.87 17.86 6.31
N LYS A 105 2.62 17.79 4.99
CA LYS A 105 1.54 18.49 4.32
C LYS A 105 1.03 17.66 3.14
N GLY A 106 -0.28 17.73 2.91
CA GLY A 106 -0.97 17.18 1.76
C GLY A 106 -2.26 17.97 1.50
N PRO A 107 -3.04 17.63 0.46
CA PRO A 107 -2.83 16.50 -0.44
C PRO A 107 -1.64 16.71 -1.39
N MET A 108 -0.99 15.62 -1.80
CA MET A 108 0.10 15.67 -2.77
C MET A 108 0.28 14.38 -3.55
N TYR A 109 0.91 14.48 -4.72
CA TYR A 109 1.33 13.34 -5.52
C TYR A 109 2.85 13.17 -5.41
N LEU A 110 3.28 11.95 -5.07
CA LEU A 110 4.66 11.51 -5.23
C LEU A 110 4.75 10.81 -6.58
N THR A 111 5.42 11.45 -7.54
CA THR A 111 5.63 10.89 -8.89
C THR A 111 6.87 10.02 -8.91
N ASP A 112 6.81 8.88 -9.59
CA ASP A 112 7.94 7.94 -9.72
C ASP A 112 8.58 7.59 -8.35
N TYR A 113 7.76 7.43 -7.31
CA TYR A 113 8.25 7.14 -5.97
C TYR A 113 8.95 5.77 -5.96
N PRO A 114 10.24 5.69 -5.58
CA PRO A 114 11.03 4.47 -5.71
C PRO A 114 10.59 3.41 -4.69
N VAL A 115 10.41 2.17 -5.16
CA VAL A 115 10.04 1.01 -4.36
C VAL A 115 10.87 -0.18 -4.84
N ASP A 116 11.67 -0.76 -3.96
CA ASP A 116 12.50 -1.90 -4.34
C ASP A 116 11.62 -3.12 -4.70
N LEU A 117 12.13 -4.02 -5.57
CA LEU A 117 11.36 -5.17 -6.09
C LEU A 117 10.81 -6.10 -4.98
N ASP A 118 11.43 -6.07 -3.80
CA ASP A 118 11.10 -6.88 -2.63
C ASP A 118 10.41 -6.08 -1.51
N GLU A 119 10.00 -4.84 -1.78
CA GLU A 119 9.31 -3.98 -0.83
C GLU A 119 7.87 -3.66 -1.23
N ILE A 120 7.06 -3.28 -0.24
CA ILE A 120 5.73 -2.75 -0.44
C ILE A 120 5.74 -1.34 0.12
N ALA A 121 5.38 -0.35 -0.69
CA ALA A 121 5.24 1.01 -0.19
C ALA A 121 4.04 1.11 0.75
N PHE A 122 4.31 1.57 1.97
CA PHE A 122 3.29 1.94 2.94
C PHE A 122 3.67 3.21 3.69
N PHE A 123 2.65 3.88 4.21
CA PHE A 123 2.75 5.15 4.92
C PHE A 123 1.90 5.07 6.18
N THR A 124 2.45 5.53 7.30
CA THR A 124 1.70 5.61 8.55
C THR A 124 1.32 7.05 8.84
N TRP A 125 0.11 7.26 9.34
CA TRP A 125 -0.35 8.55 9.81
C TRP A 125 0.51 9.03 10.99
N VAL A 126 0.77 10.33 11.06
CA VAL A 126 1.50 10.98 12.14
C VAL A 126 0.59 12.00 12.82
N HIS A 127 0.32 11.78 14.11
CA HIS A 127 -0.46 12.71 14.94
C HIS A 127 0.31 13.97 15.35
#